data_AF-A0A959ZBV8-F1
#
_entry.id   AF-A0A959ZBV8-F1
#
_cell.length_a   1.000
_cell.length_b   1.000
_cell.length_c   1.000
_cell.angle_alpha   90.00
_cell.angle_beta   90.00
_cell.angle_gamma   90.00
#
_symmetry.space_group_name_H-M   'P 1'
#
loop_
_entity.id
_entity.type
_entity.pdbx_description
1 polymer ?
#
loop_
_entity_poly.entity_id
_entity_poly.type
_entity_poly.pdbx_seq_one_letter_code
_entity_poly.pdbx_strand_id
1 'polypeptide(L)'
;MKRIWIGLFVLVVILGGIGMVAMNVMNAQKQMAAQLNKTKDRTTETVKKGDLTVTVIETGSLEAEKSVEVKSRVGGRVAKLLVDEGDFVEKGELIAVIDPQETELQVAQNRAQLKGAQSDVRRLAIEIQQRRVTAQTNLSRAKSRLAQIQKELKAQPAQTSASIVSAESNLSSAKKGYDLLVNINQPNARTNAEVAVKDAANNLEKAKIAENRAKELYAKGYAAGREVESAELSRQLAETRLASVQDSLSRLDREQRLERERSQEQIKQAEADLSRAKLGRVSDETKQLEYERAKADVRDAEAALKDIQVLEESKIRTQSSVEQINSSYQDTLRQLGETEIRAPISGVVTRRLVQEGELVAALSAFSSGSTIVALENRDAMLVKLEINEIDVAKLRLGLNSEVSVDALPNEKFDGQITKIAPAQVIGAQGVAASGVVKYEVEVLLENVSNQLKSGMSAKCTMKPIDKSNVMVVPISFVGKDKQGHYVLFTTEKEAKEAAAEKQKQKMPGQKGKSFGEKKYVEVGDKNQVNFEILSGVKEGQLILKPEFSGPPRQGMMSFGGDGDGGGDGENSEGESGGEGDSGSGE
;
A
#
# COMPACT_ATOMS: atom_id res chain seq x y z
N MET A 1 -51.72 58.91 -82.93
CA MET A 1 -50.38 58.56 -83.46
C MET A 1 -49.18 59.08 -82.65
N LYS A 2 -49.31 60.03 -81.71
CA LYS A 2 -48.15 60.61 -80.97
C LYS A 2 -47.55 59.75 -79.83
N ARG A 3 -48.23 58.69 -79.36
CA ARG A 3 -47.77 57.85 -78.23
C ARG A 3 -46.78 56.73 -78.60
N ILE A 4 -46.78 56.29 -79.86
CA ILE A 4 -45.92 55.18 -80.33
C ILE A 4 -44.46 55.66 -80.52
N TRP A 5 -44.27 56.91 -80.93
CA TRP A 5 -42.93 57.49 -81.14
C TRP A 5 -42.16 57.75 -79.84
N ILE A 6 -42.86 58.00 -78.73
CA ILE A 6 -42.24 58.21 -77.42
C ILE A 6 -41.66 56.89 -76.88
N GLY A 7 -42.38 55.77 -77.06
CA GLY A 7 -41.90 54.45 -76.64
C GLY A 7 -40.65 54.00 -77.40
N LEU A 8 -40.56 54.30 -78.70
CA LEU A 8 -39.41 53.94 -79.53
C LEU A 8 -38.16 54.77 -79.18
N PHE A 9 -38.34 56.05 -78.83
CA PHE A 9 -37.24 56.91 -78.40
C PHE A 9 -36.64 56.47 -77.06
N VAL A 10 -37.48 56.09 -76.09
CA VAL A 10 -37.02 55.60 -74.78
C VAL A 10 -36.22 54.30 -74.91
N LEU A 11 -36.63 53.39 -75.80
CA LEU A 11 -35.92 52.12 -76.02
C LEU A 11 -34.51 52.33 -76.62
N VAL A 12 -34.36 53.30 -77.54
CA VAL A 12 -33.06 53.64 -78.13
C VAL A 12 -32.13 54.28 -77.10
N VAL A 13 -32.65 55.10 -76.19
CA VAL A 13 -31.84 55.71 -75.11
C VAL A 13 -31.37 54.66 -74.10
N ILE A 14 -32.21 53.68 -73.75
CA ILE A 14 -31.84 52.59 -72.83
C ILE A 14 -30.77 51.68 -73.46
N LEU A 15 -30.95 51.30 -74.74
CA LEU A 15 -29.95 50.49 -75.46
C LEU A 15 -28.63 51.25 -75.65
N GLY A 16 -28.68 52.56 -75.93
CA GLY A 16 -27.50 53.42 -76.00
C GLY A 16 -26.77 53.54 -74.65
N GLY A 17 -27.52 53.63 -73.54
CA GLY A 17 -26.96 53.69 -72.19
C GLY A 17 -26.25 52.38 -71.79
N ILE A 18 -26.84 51.22 -72.10
CA ILE A 18 -26.24 49.91 -71.82
C ILE A 18 -24.97 49.70 -72.66
N GLY A 19 -24.98 50.12 -73.93
CA GLY A 19 -23.80 50.06 -74.80
C GLY A 19 -22.64 50.92 -74.30
N MET A 20 -22.93 52.11 -73.75
CA MET A 20 -21.90 53.02 -73.23
C MET A 20 -21.25 52.49 -71.94
N VAL A 21 -22.04 51.88 -71.04
CA VAL A 21 -21.52 51.27 -69.81
C VAL A 21 -20.66 50.04 -70.11
N ALA A 22 -21.08 49.18 -71.06
CA ALA A 22 -20.30 48.03 -71.47
C ALA A 22 -18.93 48.41 -72.08
N MET A 23 -18.88 49.47 -72.89
CA MET A 23 -17.60 49.98 -73.43
C MET A 23 -16.67 50.54 -72.36
N ASN A 24 -17.21 51.24 -71.34
CA ASN A 24 -16.40 51.77 -70.24
C ASN A 24 -15.82 50.64 -69.37
N VAL A 25 -16.58 49.57 -69.10
CA VAL A 25 -16.09 48.41 -68.34
C VAL A 25 -15.03 47.63 -69.13
N MET A 26 -15.21 47.44 -70.44
CA MET A 26 -14.19 46.78 -71.28
C MET A 26 -12.92 47.62 -71.44
N ASN A 27 -13.02 48.95 -71.51
CA ASN A 27 -11.84 49.82 -71.54
C ASN A 27 -11.10 49.83 -70.19
N ALA A 28 -11.80 49.79 -69.06
CA ALA A 28 -11.18 49.66 -67.74
C ALA A 28 -10.46 48.32 -67.56
N GLN A 29 -11.05 47.21 -68.05
CA GLN A 29 -10.41 45.89 -68.05
C GLN A 29 -9.18 45.83 -68.99
N LYS A 30 -9.24 46.48 -70.17
CA LYS A 30 -8.07 46.63 -71.06
C LYS A 30 -6.94 47.43 -70.41
N GLN A 31 -7.27 48.47 -69.63
CA GLN A 31 -6.27 49.29 -68.93
C GLN A 31 -5.62 48.55 -67.75
N MET A 32 -6.38 47.75 -66.99
CA MET A 32 -5.81 46.87 -65.95
C MET A 32 -4.94 45.75 -66.55
N ALA A 33 -5.38 45.12 -67.65
CA ALA A 33 -4.57 44.12 -68.36
C ALA A 33 -3.29 44.72 -68.98
N ALA A 34 -3.33 45.98 -69.42
CA ALA A 34 -2.16 46.71 -69.90
C ALA A 34 -1.18 47.09 -68.78
N GLN A 35 -1.66 47.36 -67.56
CA GLN A 35 -0.79 47.60 -66.39
C GLN A 35 -0.13 46.31 -65.87
N LEU A 36 -0.83 45.17 -65.89
CA LEU A 36 -0.30 43.86 -65.51
C LEU A 36 0.73 43.30 -66.51
N ASN A 37 0.64 43.64 -67.79
CA ASN A 37 1.64 43.24 -68.79
C ASN A 37 2.91 44.10 -68.79
N LYS A 38 2.88 45.32 -68.22
CA LYS A 38 4.06 46.22 -68.19
C LYS A 38 5.11 45.81 -67.15
N THR A 39 4.73 44.99 -66.17
CA THR A 39 5.62 44.49 -65.11
C THR A 39 6.26 43.13 -65.42
N LYS A 40 5.72 42.35 -66.38
CA LYS A 40 6.18 40.99 -66.67
C LYS A 40 7.51 40.91 -67.46
N ASP A 41 7.92 42.02 -68.09
CA ASP A 41 9.13 42.13 -68.92
C ASP A 41 10.13 43.19 -68.42
N ARG A 42 10.28 43.32 -67.09
CA ARG A 42 11.39 44.13 -66.54
C ARG A 42 12.69 43.35 -66.72
N THR A 43 13.58 43.87 -67.56
CA THR A 43 14.95 43.32 -67.75
C THR A 43 15.89 43.72 -66.62
N THR A 44 15.56 44.76 -65.87
CA THR A 44 16.31 45.23 -64.70
C THR A 44 15.43 45.41 -63.48
N GLU A 45 16.03 45.24 -62.30
CA GLU A 45 15.43 45.52 -61.00
C GLU A 45 16.46 46.24 -60.12
N THR A 46 16.01 47.04 -59.16
CA THR A 46 16.89 47.70 -58.21
C THR A 46 16.85 46.95 -56.90
N VAL A 47 18.02 46.61 -56.34
CA VAL A 47 18.10 45.97 -55.02
C VAL A 47 17.61 46.95 -53.97
N LYS A 48 16.62 46.54 -53.18
CA LYS A 48 15.99 47.35 -52.14
C LYS A 48 15.90 46.56 -50.85
N LYS A 49 15.80 47.30 -49.75
CA LYS A 49 15.34 46.70 -48.51
C LYS A 49 13.83 46.54 -48.56
N GLY A 50 13.36 45.43 -48.02
CA GLY A 50 11.95 45.10 -47.93
C GLY A 50 11.73 44.03 -46.88
N ASP A 51 10.47 43.71 -46.66
CA ASP A 51 10.09 42.71 -45.68
C ASP A 51 10.05 41.33 -46.37
N LEU A 52 10.64 40.35 -45.70
CA LEU A 52 10.62 38.95 -46.12
C LEU A 52 9.85 38.14 -45.08
N THR A 53 8.60 37.83 -45.43
CA THR A 53 7.77 36.91 -44.65
C THR A 53 7.68 35.57 -45.36
N VAL A 54 8.00 34.48 -44.66
CA VAL A 54 7.73 33.10 -45.09
C VAL A 54 6.51 32.62 -44.32
N THR A 55 5.47 32.19 -45.04
CA THR A 55 4.23 31.73 -44.45
C THR A 55 4.07 30.24 -44.67
N VAL A 56 3.77 29.50 -43.60
CA VAL A 56 3.34 28.11 -43.63
C VAL A 56 1.86 28.11 -43.32
N ILE A 57 1.06 27.55 -44.22
CA ILE A 57 -0.40 27.48 -44.08
C ILE A 57 -0.77 26.01 -44.06
N GLU A 58 -1.37 25.57 -42.96
CA GLU A 58 -1.85 24.21 -42.80
C GLU A 58 -3.25 24.21 -42.20
N THR A 59 -4.00 23.15 -42.48
CA THR A 59 -5.34 22.94 -41.94
C THR A 59 -5.31 21.82 -40.91
N GLY A 60 -5.98 22.02 -39.79
CA GLY A 60 -6.04 21.09 -38.67
C GLY A 60 -7.43 20.96 -38.09
N SER A 61 -7.57 20.07 -37.11
CA SER A 61 -8.79 19.91 -36.32
C SER A 61 -8.67 20.68 -35.01
N LEU A 62 -9.74 21.40 -34.65
CA LEU A 62 -9.87 22.02 -33.35
C LEU A 62 -10.30 20.98 -32.31
N GLU A 63 -9.61 20.91 -31.18
CA GLU A 63 -9.90 20.00 -30.08
C GLU A 63 -9.81 20.75 -28.74
N ALA A 64 -10.57 20.28 -27.75
CA ALA A 64 -10.40 20.75 -26.38
C ALA A 64 -9.03 20.35 -25.82
N GLU A 65 -8.40 21.22 -25.03
CA GLU A 65 -7.12 20.91 -24.38
C GLU A 65 -7.27 19.70 -23.44
N LYS A 66 -8.41 19.61 -22.75
CA LYS A 66 -8.70 18.53 -21.79
C LYS A 66 -10.03 17.87 -22.15
N SER A 67 -9.95 16.61 -22.52
CA SER A 67 -11.09 15.72 -22.74
C SER A 67 -10.96 14.49 -21.85
N VAL A 68 -12.05 14.09 -21.19
CA VAL A 68 -12.08 12.93 -20.29
C VAL A 68 -13.35 12.13 -20.53
N GLU A 69 -13.17 10.81 -20.71
CA GLU A 69 -14.26 9.85 -20.70
C GLU A 69 -14.58 9.43 -19.26
N VAL A 70 -15.80 9.73 -18.82
CA VAL A 70 -16.29 9.31 -17.50
C VAL A 70 -16.84 7.90 -17.61
N LYS A 71 -16.13 6.94 -17.01
CA LYS A 71 -16.48 5.51 -17.04
C LYS A 71 -17.03 5.05 -15.71
N SER A 72 -17.92 4.07 -15.75
CA SER A 72 -18.39 3.44 -14.53
C SER A 72 -17.34 2.51 -13.91
N ARG A 73 -17.14 2.63 -12.59
CA ARG A 73 -16.34 1.68 -11.82
C ARG A 73 -17.14 0.50 -11.28
N VAL A 74 -18.47 0.64 -11.18
CA VAL A 74 -19.38 -0.41 -10.70
C VAL A 74 -20.31 -0.87 -11.82
N GLY A 75 -20.63 -2.15 -11.83
CA GLY A 75 -21.57 -2.73 -12.78
C GLY A 75 -22.99 -2.57 -12.26
N GLY A 76 -23.95 -2.39 -13.15
CA GLY A 76 -25.34 -2.27 -12.76
C GLY A 76 -26.19 -1.60 -13.82
N ARG A 77 -27.48 -1.42 -13.51
CA ARG A 77 -28.39 -0.70 -14.38
C ARG A 77 -28.29 0.79 -14.10
N VAL A 78 -28.23 1.64 -15.14
CA VAL A 78 -28.33 3.09 -14.97
C VAL A 78 -29.74 3.42 -14.49
N ALA A 79 -29.87 3.83 -13.23
CA ALA A 79 -31.16 4.18 -12.63
C ALA A 79 -31.62 5.57 -13.07
N LYS A 80 -30.68 6.53 -13.14
CA LYS A 80 -30.92 7.90 -13.62
C LYS A 80 -29.69 8.48 -14.30
N LEU A 81 -29.93 9.31 -15.29
CA LEU A 81 -28.93 10.12 -15.98
C LEU A 81 -29.37 11.58 -15.90
N LEU A 82 -28.59 12.38 -15.19
CA LEU A 82 -28.97 13.74 -14.77
C LEU A 82 -28.50 14.84 -15.71
N VAL A 83 -27.76 14.48 -16.75
CA VAL A 83 -27.14 15.42 -17.69
C VAL A 83 -27.39 14.97 -19.13
N ASP A 84 -27.61 15.94 -20.01
CA ASP A 84 -27.78 15.76 -21.44
C ASP A 84 -26.57 16.28 -22.24
N GLU A 85 -26.50 15.91 -23.51
CA GLU A 85 -25.46 16.43 -24.41
C GLU A 85 -25.60 17.94 -24.59
N GLY A 86 -24.50 18.67 -24.35
CA GLY A 86 -24.45 20.12 -24.39
C GLY A 86 -24.56 20.79 -23.01
N ASP A 87 -24.90 20.06 -21.95
CA ASP A 87 -24.94 20.61 -20.60
C ASP A 87 -23.53 20.88 -20.08
N PHE A 88 -23.40 21.99 -19.33
CA PHE A 88 -22.18 22.29 -18.58
C PHE A 88 -22.29 21.69 -17.18
N VAL A 89 -21.25 20.97 -16.76
CA VAL A 89 -21.14 20.38 -15.43
C VAL A 89 -19.92 20.91 -14.68
N GLU A 90 -20.05 21.08 -13.38
CA GLU A 90 -18.94 21.40 -12.49
C GLU A 90 -18.24 20.13 -11.98
N LYS A 91 -16.95 20.23 -11.67
CA LYS A 91 -16.20 19.14 -11.05
C LYS A 91 -16.87 18.66 -9.76
N GLY A 92 -17.20 17.38 -9.69
CA GLY A 92 -17.88 16.74 -8.56
C GLY A 92 -19.40 16.70 -8.68
N GLU A 93 -19.98 17.37 -9.67
CA GLU A 93 -21.41 17.33 -9.97
C GLU A 93 -21.85 15.91 -10.35
N LEU A 94 -23.07 15.54 -9.95
CA LEU A 94 -23.63 14.22 -10.16
C LEU A 94 -24.14 14.10 -11.60
N ILE A 95 -23.55 13.16 -12.35
CA ILE A 95 -23.85 12.91 -13.76
C ILE A 95 -24.90 11.81 -13.89
N ALA A 96 -24.67 10.69 -13.20
CA ALA A 96 -25.52 9.51 -13.30
C ALA A 96 -25.57 8.75 -11.97
N VAL A 97 -26.64 8.00 -11.77
CA VAL A 97 -26.81 7.10 -10.64
C VAL A 97 -27.03 5.70 -11.18
N ILE A 98 -26.16 4.77 -10.79
CA ILE A 98 -26.36 3.33 -10.98
C ILE A 98 -27.23 2.81 -9.85
N ASP A 99 -28.14 1.88 -10.14
CA ASP A 99 -29.04 1.28 -9.15
C ASP A 99 -28.24 0.73 -7.95
N PRO A 100 -28.37 1.35 -6.76
CA PRO A 100 -27.54 1.00 -5.61
C PRO A 100 -28.11 -0.18 -4.81
N GLN A 101 -29.29 -0.72 -5.14
CA GLN A 101 -29.98 -1.69 -4.27
C GLN A 101 -29.12 -2.90 -3.89
N GLU A 102 -28.42 -3.49 -4.86
CA GLU A 102 -27.56 -4.65 -4.61
C GLU A 102 -26.37 -4.27 -3.71
N THR A 103 -25.75 -3.13 -3.96
CA THR A 103 -24.60 -2.64 -3.18
C THR A 103 -25.03 -2.22 -1.76
N GLU A 104 -26.19 -1.59 -1.58
CA GLU A 104 -26.75 -1.25 -0.28
C GLU A 104 -27.04 -2.49 0.56
N LEU A 105 -27.61 -3.54 -0.05
CA LEU A 105 -27.82 -4.82 0.60
C LEU A 105 -26.48 -5.44 1.05
N GLN A 106 -25.45 -5.38 0.20
CA GLN A 106 -24.11 -5.86 0.56
C GLN A 106 -23.49 -5.05 1.70
N VAL A 107 -23.66 -3.72 1.71
CA VAL A 107 -23.22 -2.84 2.81
C VAL A 107 -23.94 -3.22 4.11
N ALA A 108 -25.26 -3.43 4.06
CA ALA A 108 -26.05 -3.84 5.23
C ALA A 108 -25.60 -5.20 5.79
N GLN A 109 -25.32 -6.18 4.91
CA GLN A 109 -24.78 -7.49 5.29
C GLN A 109 -23.40 -7.37 5.94
N ASN A 110 -22.46 -6.66 5.30
CA ASN A 110 -21.09 -6.49 5.82
C ASN A 110 -21.08 -5.71 7.14
N ARG A 111 -21.99 -4.74 7.30
CA ARG A 111 -22.20 -4.04 8.58
C ARG A 111 -22.70 -4.97 9.68
N ALA A 112 -23.64 -5.86 9.36
CA ALA A 112 -24.15 -6.83 10.32
C ALA A 112 -23.05 -7.83 10.74
N GLN A 113 -22.24 -8.30 9.79
CA GLN A 113 -21.08 -9.15 10.05
C GLN A 113 -20.04 -8.43 10.94
N LEU A 114 -19.73 -7.17 10.64
CA LEU A 114 -18.81 -6.35 11.45
C LEU A 114 -19.32 -6.23 12.89
N LYS A 115 -20.62 -5.95 13.07
CA LYS A 115 -21.23 -5.86 14.40
C LYS A 115 -21.20 -7.20 15.15
N GLY A 116 -21.40 -8.31 14.44
CA GLY A 116 -21.26 -9.66 14.99
C GLY A 116 -19.84 -9.91 15.51
N ALA A 117 -18.84 -9.69 14.67
CA ALA A 117 -17.44 -9.89 15.02
C ALA A 117 -16.98 -8.97 16.18
N GLN A 118 -17.42 -7.71 16.20
CA GLN A 118 -17.18 -6.80 17.34
C GLN A 118 -17.82 -7.31 18.64
N SER A 119 -19.00 -7.93 18.55
CA SER A 119 -19.68 -8.53 19.70
C SER A 119 -18.93 -9.76 20.21
N ASP A 120 -18.31 -10.54 19.32
CA ASP A 120 -17.46 -11.68 19.70
C ASP A 120 -16.21 -11.23 20.48
N VAL A 121 -15.52 -10.18 20.00
CA VAL A 121 -14.39 -9.58 20.74
C VAL A 121 -14.84 -9.09 22.11
N ARG A 122 -16.00 -8.44 22.20
CA ARG A 122 -16.55 -7.96 23.47
C ARG A 122 -16.86 -9.11 24.43
N ARG A 123 -17.45 -10.20 23.94
CA ARG A 123 -17.73 -11.41 24.73
C ARG A 123 -16.44 -12.01 25.29
N LEU A 124 -15.42 -12.19 24.44
CA LEU A 124 -14.10 -12.68 24.85
C LEU A 124 -13.43 -11.76 25.87
N ALA A 125 -13.52 -10.44 25.68
CA ALA A 125 -12.95 -9.47 26.62
C ALA A 125 -13.60 -9.58 28.01
N ILE A 126 -14.93 -9.75 28.08
CA ILE A 126 -15.64 -9.95 29.34
C ILE A 126 -15.21 -11.27 30.00
N GLU A 127 -15.14 -12.36 29.23
CA GLU A 127 -14.69 -13.67 29.72
C GLU A 127 -13.27 -13.60 30.29
N ILE A 128 -12.34 -12.98 29.57
CA ILE A 128 -10.95 -12.77 30.01
C ILE A 128 -10.91 -12.02 31.34
N GLN A 129 -11.69 -10.94 31.48
CA GLN A 129 -11.72 -10.18 32.73
C GLN A 129 -12.28 -11.00 33.89
N GLN A 130 -13.38 -11.74 33.69
CA GLN A 130 -13.95 -12.61 34.72
C GLN A 130 -12.98 -13.72 35.15
N ARG A 131 -12.33 -14.38 34.20
CA ARG A 131 -11.31 -15.39 34.47
C ARG A 131 -10.11 -14.77 35.20
N ARG A 132 -9.66 -13.58 34.79
CA ARG A 132 -8.56 -12.85 35.44
C ARG A 132 -8.84 -12.53 36.89
N VAL A 133 -10.01 -11.96 37.20
CA VAL A 133 -10.40 -11.67 38.58
C VAL A 133 -10.45 -12.95 39.41
N THR A 134 -11.03 -14.03 38.87
CA THR A 134 -11.12 -15.31 39.57
C THR A 134 -9.73 -15.92 39.83
N ALA A 135 -8.87 -15.95 38.82
CA ALA A 135 -7.51 -16.48 38.92
C ALA A 135 -6.65 -15.67 39.90
N GLN A 136 -6.72 -14.34 39.86
CA GLN A 136 -6.01 -13.47 40.81
C GLN A 136 -6.50 -13.70 42.25
N THR A 137 -7.81 -13.85 42.44
CA THR A 137 -8.39 -14.14 43.76
C THR A 137 -7.96 -15.51 44.28
N ASN A 138 -7.89 -16.53 43.41
CA ASN A 138 -7.40 -17.86 43.77
C ASN A 138 -5.91 -17.83 44.12
N LEU A 139 -5.10 -17.12 43.33
CA LEU A 139 -3.67 -16.95 43.60
C LEU A 139 -3.42 -16.24 44.93
N SER A 140 -4.14 -15.16 45.21
CA SER A 140 -4.05 -14.44 46.47
C SER A 140 -4.37 -15.35 47.66
N ARG A 141 -5.49 -16.10 47.58
CA ARG A 141 -5.87 -17.07 48.61
C ARG A 141 -4.83 -18.18 48.81
N ALA A 142 -4.32 -18.75 47.71
CA ALA A 142 -3.29 -19.79 47.77
C ALA A 142 -1.99 -19.27 48.39
N LYS A 143 -1.56 -18.05 48.03
CA LYS A 143 -0.36 -17.40 48.61
C LYS A 143 -0.53 -17.13 50.11
N SER A 144 -1.69 -16.63 50.54
CA SER A 144 -1.98 -16.44 51.96
C SER A 144 -1.96 -17.76 52.75
N ARG A 145 -2.56 -18.82 52.19
CA ARG A 145 -2.54 -20.16 52.80
C ARG A 145 -1.14 -20.73 52.91
N LEU A 146 -0.33 -20.62 51.85
CA LEU A 146 1.07 -21.03 51.85
C LEU A 146 1.87 -20.29 52.92
N ALA A 147 1.69 -18.97 53.03
CA ALA A 147 2.37 -18.16 54.05
C ALA A 147 2.00 -18.58 55.48
N GLN A 148 0.73 -18.91 55.72
CA GLN A 148 0.28 -19.43 57.02
C GLN A 148 0.92 -20.78 57.33
N ILE A 149 0.85 -21.74 56.41
CA ILE A 149 1.42 -23.09 56.60
C ILE A 149 2.94 -23.01 56.76
N GLN A 150 3.61 -22.12 56.03
CA GLN A 150 5.05 -21.90 56.19
C GLN A 150 5.40 -21.40 57.59
N LYS A 151 4.55 -20.56 58.20
CA LYS A 151 4.73 -20.11 59.59
C LYS A 151 4.54 -21.25 60.58
N GLU A 152 3.51 -22.07 60.39
CA GLU A 152 3.23 -23.26 61.21
C GLU A 152 4.37 -24.30 61.11
N LEU A 153 4.83 -24.61 59.89
CA LEU A 153 5.92 -25.54 59.62
C LEU A 153 7.23 -25.12 60.30
N LYS A 154 7.51 -23.81 60.38
CA LYS A 154 8.70 -23.30 61.09
C LYS A 154 8.58 -23.46 62.61
N ALA A 155 7.37 -23.37 63.17
CA ALA A 155 7.15 -23.49 64.61
C ALA A 155 7.05 -24.94 65.08
N GLN A 156 6.54 -25.84 64.24
CA GLN A 156 6.20 -27.22 64.60
C GLN A 156 7.40 -28.04 65.15
N PRO A 157 8.61 -28.05 64.53
CA PRO A 157 9.73 -28.85 65.04
C PRO A 157 10.23 -28.40 66.41
N ALA A 158 10.15 -27.10 66.71
CA ALA A 158 10.49 -26.57 68.03
C ALA A 158 9.51 -27.07 69.10
N GLN A 159 8.22 -27.16 68.77
CA GLN A 159 7.20 -27.68 69.67
C GLN A 159 7.33 -29.20 69.88
N THR A 160 7.61 -29.94 68.82
CA THR A 160 7.85 -31.40 68.86
C THR A 160 9.12 -31.71 69.68
N SER A 161 10.23 -31.02 69.42
CA SER A 161 11.48 -31.22 70.18
C SER A 161 11.34 -30.86 71.66
N ALA A 162 10.66 -29.75 72.00
CA ALA A 162 10.39 -29.38 73.39
C ALA A 162 9.59 -30.45 74.14
N SER A 163 8.58 -31.04 73.47
CA SER A 163 7.75 -32.11 74.04
C SER A 163 8.57 -33.38 74.29
N ILE A 164 9.44 -33.77 73.34
CA ILE A 164 10.37 -34.91 73.50
C ILE A 164 11.32 -34.67 74.67
N VAL A 165 11.96 -33.50 74.74
CA VAL A 165 12.90 -33.16 75.82
C VAL A 165 12.20 -33.21 77.20
N SER A 166 10.97 -32.71 77.31
CA SER A 166 10.22 -32.80 78.56
C SER A 166 9.92 -34.26 78.95
N ALA A 167 9.53 -35.10 77.99
CA ALA A 167 9.20 -36.50 78.25
C ALA A 167 10.46 -37.31 78.60
N GLU A 168 11.60 -37.01 77.97
CA GLU A 168 12.91 -37.59 78.31
C GLU A 168 13.35 -37.18 79.72
N SER A 169 13.14 -35.92 80.10
CA SER A 169 13.44 -35.43 81.45
C SER A 169 12.59 -36.11 82.53
N ASN A 170 11.30 -36.31 82.26
CA ASN A 170 10.38 -37.03 83.14
C ASN A 170 10.77 -38.50 83.29
N LEU A 171 11.09 -39.18 82.18
CA LEU A 171 11.56 -40.56 82.20
C LEU A 171 12.89 -40.70 82.96
N SER A 172 13.83 -39.78 82.75
CA SER A 172 15.11 -39.74 83.46
C SER A 172 14.92 -39.59 84.97
N SER A 173 14.01 -38.70 85.38
CA SER A 173 13.67 -38.50 86.79
C SER A 173 13.01 -39.74 87.41
N ALA A 174 12.09 -40.39 86.69
CA ALA A 174 11.44 -41.63 87.12
C ALA A 174 12.45 -42.78 87.28
N LYS A 175 13.37 -42.95 86.31
CA LYS A 175 14.45 -43.94 86.37
C LYS A 175 15.38 -43.70 87.55
N LYS A 176 15.83 -42.46 87.76
CA LYS A 176 16.64 -42.09 88.93
C LYS A 176 15.90 -42.39 90.24
N GLY A 177 14.61 -42.10 90.32
CA GLY A 177 13.79 -42.44 91.49
C GLY A 177 13.77 -43.94 91.78
N TYR A 178 13.58 -44.77 90.75
CA TYR A 178 13.64 -46.23 90.88
C TYR A 178 15.04 -46.74 91.25
N ASP A 179 16.10 -46.20 90.63
CA ASP A 179 17.48 -46.58 90.92
C ASP A 179 17.84 -46.29 92.38
N LEU A 180 17.36 -45.17 92.94
CA LEU A 180 17.51 -44.87 94.36
C LEU A 180 16.80 -45.90 95.24
N LEU A 181 15.60 -46.37 94.86
CA LEU A 181 14.86 -47.40 95.59
C LEU A 181 15.53 -48.79 95.54
N VAL A 182 16.26 -49.11 94.46
CA VAL A 182 16.90 -50.42 94.28
C VAL A 182 18.33 -50.46 94.86
N ASN A 183 19.13 -49.43 94.60
CA ASN A 183 20.56 -49.44 94.89
C ASN A 183 20.90 -48.80 96.25
N ILE A 184 20.06 -47.92 96.79
CA ILE A 184 20.25 -47.41 98.14
C ILE A 184 19.67 -48.44 99.11
N ASN A 185 20.58 -49.24 99.64
CA ASN A 185 20.30 -50.41 100.45
C ASN A 185 19.79 -50.01 101.86
N GLN A 186 18.48 -50.13 102.01
CA GLN A 186 17.63 -50.17 103.20
C GLN A 186 17.44 -48.90 104.07
N PRO A 187 16.18 -48.52 104.33
CA PRO A 187 15.85 -47.75 105.53
C PRO A 187 16.22 -48.61 106.74
N ASN A 188 16.95 -48.04 107.70
CA ASN A 188 17.45 -48.68 108.93
C ASN A 188 16.46 -49.68 109.58
N ALA A 189 15.15 -49.48 109.40
CA ALA A 189 14.08 -50.38 109.80
C ALA A 189 14.22 -51.85 109.32
N ARG A 190 14.59 -52.11 108.05
CA ARG A 190 14.70 -53.49 107.54
C ARG A 190 15.93 -54.19 108.12
N THR A 191 17.07 -53.50 108.20
CA THR A 191 18.30 -54.05 108.78
C THR A 191 18.09 -54.34 110.28
N ASN A 192 17.41 -53.43 110.99
CA ASN A 192 17.04 -53.64 112.38
C ASN A 192 16.06 -54.82 112.55
N ALA A 193 15.11 -55.00 111.63
CA ALA A 193 14.19 -56.13 111.63
C ALA A 193 14.91 -57.46 111.34
N GLU A 194 15.85 -57.50 110.39
CA GLU A 194 16.69 -58.68 110.08
C GLU A 194 17.53 -59.10 111.31
N VAL A 195 18.17 -58.13 111.97
CA VAL A 195 18.92 -58.37 113.21
C VAL A 195 17.99 -58.89 114.31
N ALA A 196 16.81 -58.30 114.47
CA ALA A 196 15.82 -58.75 115.45
C ALA A 196 15.30 -60.18 115.17
N VAL A 197 15.11 -60.57 113.90
CA VAL A 197 14.77 -61.96 113.52
C VAL A 197 15.90 -62.89 113.91
N LYS A 198 17.15 -62.52 113.62
CA LYS A 198 18.34 -63.32 113.96
C LYS A 198 18.47 -63.52 115.47
N ASP A 199 18.28 -62.46 116.25
CA ASP A 199 18.33 -62.54 117.71
C ASP A 199 17.17 -63.36 118.29
N ALA A 200 15.95 -63.20 117.75
CA ALA A 200 14.81 -64.00 118.16
C ALA A 200 15.00 -65.50 117.82
N ALA A 201 15.62 -65.80 116.66
CA ALA A 201 15.93 -67.17 116.26
C ALA A 201 16.97 -67.81 117.20
N ASN A 202 18.05 -67.09 117.51
CA ASN A 202 19.06 -67.53 118.48
C ASN A 202 18.45 -67.77 119.88
N ASN A 203 17.51 -66.93 120.31
CA ASN A 203 16.82 -67.10 121.58
C ASN A 203 15.88 -68.31 121.59
N LEU A 204 15.15 -68.55 120.50
CA LEU A 204 14.34 -69.76 120.33
C LEU A 204 15.20 -71.03 120.35
N GLU A 205 16.37 -71.01 119.70
CA GLU A 205 17.31 -72.13 119.71
C GLU A 205 17.81 -72.43 121.13
N LYS A 206 18.21 -71.39 121.89
CA LYS A 206 18.57 -71.55 123.31
C LYS A 206 17.41 -72.13 124.14
N ALA A 207 16.19 -71.64 123.93
CA ALA A 207 15.00 -72.13 124.62
C ALA A 207 14.68 -73.60 124.27
N LYS A 208 14.85 -74.01 123.00
CA LYS A 208 14.72 -75.42 122.56
C LYS A 208 15.77 -76.32 123.20
N ILE A 209 17.02 -75.88 123.25
CA ILE A 209 18.11 -76.62 123.91
C ILE A 209 17.81 -76.78 125.41
N ALA A 210 17.34 -75.71 126.07
CA ALA A 210 16.96 -75.75 127.47
C ALA A 210 15.76 -76.67 127.73
N GLU A 211 14.72 -76.63 126.89
CA GLU A 211 13.56 -77.54 126.95
C GLU A 211 13.98 -79.00 126.77
N ASN A 212 14.78 -79.30 125.74
CA ASN A 212 15.27 -80.65 125.49
C ASN A 212 16.09 -81.18 126.67
N ARG A 213 16.97 -80.35 127.24
CA ARG A 213 17.75 -80.69 128.43
C ARG A 213 16.85 -80.92 129.65
N ALA A 214 15.81 -80.10 129.85
CA ALA A 214 14.85 -80.27 130.94
C ALA A 214 14.04 -81.56 130.80
N LYS A 215 13.58 -81.89 129.59
CA LYS A 215 12.88 -83.15 129.27
C LYS A 215 13.76 -84.38 129.53
N GLU A 216 15.03 -84.31 129.13
CA GLU A 216 15.99 -85.41 129.35
C GLU A 216 16.30 -85.63 130.84
N LEU A 217 16.46 -84.56 131.61
CA LEU A 217 16.69 -84.63 133.06
C LEU A 217 15.45 -85.14 133.81
N TYR A 218 14.24 -84.74 133.38
CA TYR A 218 12.97 -85.24 133.92
C TYR A 218 12.80 -86.75 133.67
N ALA A 219 13.10 -87.22 132.45
CA ALA A 219 13.05 -88.64 132.09
C ALA A 219 14.03 -89.52 132.90
N LYS A 220 15.15 -88.93 133.37
CA LYS A 220 16.14 -89.59 134.22
C LYS A 220 15.85 -89.45 135.73
N GLY A 221 14.79 -88.75 136.13
CA GLY A 221 14.36 -88.56 137.53
C GLY A 221 15.05 -87.40 138.28
N TYR A 222 15.80 -86.55 137.59
CA TYR A 222 16.64 -85.48 138.19
C TYR A 222 16.03 -84.06 138.10
N ALA A 223 14.80 -83.91 137.60
CA ALA A 223 14.12 -82.63 137.45
C ALA A 223 12.61 -82.74 137.76
N ALA A 224 11.95 -81.64 138.14
CA ALA A 224 10.52 -81.61 138.47
C ALA A 224 9.64 -81.29 137.25
N GLY A 225 8.42 -81.84 137.15
CA GLY A 225 7.53 -81.63 135.99
C GLY A 225 7.21 -80.16 135.69
N ARG A 226 7.17 -79.31 136.73
CA ARG A 226 6.98 -77.85 136.62
C ARG A 226 8.15 -77.14 135.91
N GLU A 227 9.35 -77.71 135.93
CA GLU A 227 10.52 -77.16 135.22
C GLU A 227 10.46 -77.45 133.71
N VAL A 228 9.86 -78.58 133.31
CA VAL A 228 9.59 -78.88 131.90
C VAL A 228 8.51 -77.94 131.37
N GLU A 229 7.42 -77.73 132.13
CA GLU A 229 6.33 -76.83 131.75
C GLU A 229 6.79 -75.36 131.61
N SER A 230 7.69 -74.89 132.50
CA SER A 230 8.25 -73.54 132.40
C SER A 230 9.22 -73.38 131.22
N ALA A 231 10.01 -74.42 130.91
CA ALA A 231 10.87 -74.45 129.73
C ALA A 231 10.05 -74.49 128.43
N GLU A 232 8.96 -75.27 128.38
CA GLU A 232 8.01 -75.30 127.26
C GLU A 232 7.34 -73.94 127.04
N LEU A 233 6.87 -73.29 128.10
CA LEU A 233 6.30 -71.94 128.03
C LEU A 233 7.34 -70.92 127.52
N SER A 234 8.60 -71.05 127.96
CA SER A 234 9.70 -70.19 127.50
C SER A 234 10.01 -70.36 126.01
N ARG A 235 9.95 -71.61 125.49
CA ARG A 235 10.07 -71.89 124.06
C ARG A 235 8.89 -71.31 123.28
N GLN A 236 7.65 -71.50 123.76
CA GLN A 236 6.45 -70.94 123.11
C GLN A 236 6.48 -69.41 123.03
N LEU A 237 6.94 -68.73 124.09
CA LEU A 237 7.12 -67.28 124.09
C LEU A 237 8.22 -66.84 123.10
N ALA A 238 9.34 -67.57 123.05
CA ALA A 238 10.41 -67.31 122.09
C ALA A 238 9.95 -67.54 120.63
N GLU A 239 9.12 -68.55 120.40
CA GLU A 239 8.53 -68.86 119.09
C GLU A 239 7.54 -67.78 118.65
N THR A 240 6.66 -67.32 119.55
CA THR A 240 5.73 -66.22 119.29
C THR A 240 6.48 -64.91 119.00
N ARG A 241 7.58 -64.65 119.71
CA ARG A 241 8.44 -63.48 119.45
C ARG A 241 9.13 -63.56 118.10
N LEU A 242 9.66 -64.72 117.72
CA LEU A 242 10.21 -64.93 116.38
C LEU A 242 9.15 -64.69 115.29
N ALA A 243 7.95 -65.26 115.45
CA ALA A 243 6.85 -65.09 114.51
C ALA A 243 6.43 -63.61 114.34
N SER A 244 6.37 -62.85 115.44
CA SER A 244 6.03 -61.41 115.41
C SER A 244 7.06 -60.56 114.67
N VAL A 245 8.35 -60.82 114.89
CA VAL A 245 9.43 -60.10 114.21
C VAL A 245 9.54 -60.52 112.74
N GLN A 246 9.30 -61.80 112.42
CA GLN A 246 9.19 -62.29 111.04
C GLN A 246 8.02 -61.65 110.28
N ASP A 247 6.84 -61.51 110.90
CA ASP A 247 5.71 -60.78 110.32
C ASP A 247 6.08 -59.33 110.02
N SER A 248 6.73 -58.66 110.99
CA SER A 248 7.19 -57.27 110.83
C SER A 248 8.17 -57.10 109.66
N LEU A 249 9.13 -58.02 109.49
CA LEU A 249 10.03 -58.05 108.34
C LEU A 249 9.27 -58.28 107.02
N SER A 250 8.31 -59.20 107.00
CA SER A 250 7.52 -59.53 105.80
C SER A 250 6.63 -58.36 105.33
N ARG A 251 6.10 -57.55 106.26
CA ARG A 251 5.33 -56.33 105.94
C ARG A 251 6.23 -55.28 105.29
N LEU A 252 7.42 -55.06 105.84
CA LEU A 252 8.42 -54.14 105.27
C LEU A 252 8.86 -54.58 103.85
N ASP A 253 9.11 -55.87 103.65
CA ASP A 253 9.44 -56.42 102.33
C ASP A 253 8.29 -56.23 101.33
N ARG A 254 7.04 -56.40 101.78
CA ARG A 254 5.85 -56.17 100.94
C ARG A 254 5.68 -54.70 100.58
N GLU A 255 5.87 -53.78 101.52
CA GLU A 255 5.81 -52.33 101.28
C GLU A 255 6.86 -51.89 100.26
N GLN A 256 8.13 -52.29 100.44
CA GLN A 256 9.20 -51.99 99.49
C GLN A 256 8.96 -52.60 98.11
N ARG A 257 8.35 -53.78 98.04
CA ARG A 257 7.96 -54.40 96.77
C ARG A 257 6.88 -53.56 96.09
N LEU A 258 5.83 -53.15 96.81
CA LEU A 258 4.76 -52.33 96.26
C LEU A 258 5.26 -50.95 95.82
N GLU A 259 6.20 -50.35 96.55
CA GLU A 259 6.82 -49.07 96.18
C GLU A 259 7.65 -49.18 94.91
N ARG A 260 8.45 -50.26 94.78
CA ARG A 260 9.19 -50.57 93.53
C ARG A 260 8.24 -50.85 92.37
N GLU A 261 7.18 -51.62 92.57
CA GLU A 261 6.17 -51.88 91.54
C GLU A 261 5.48 -50.58 91.09
N ARG A 262 5.13 -49.68 92.03
CA ARG A 262 4.58 -48.35 91.70
C ARG A 262 5.57 -47.48 90.93
N SER A 263 6.83 -47.44 91.34
CA SER A 263 7.89 -46.69 90.65
C SER A 263 8.17 -47.26 89.26
N GLN A 264 8.13 -48.59 89.11
CA GLN A 264 8.24 -49.25 87.81
C GLN A 264 7.05 -48.92 86.90
N GLU A 265 5.84 -48.83 87.46
CA GLU A 265 4.66 -48.40 86.71
C GLU A 265 4.76 -46.93 86.28
N GLN A 266 5.32 -46.05 87.13
CA GLN A 266 5.65 -44.67 86.74
C GLN A 266 6.66 -44.60 85.59
N ILE A 267 7.67 -45.48 85.59
CA ILE A 267 8.61 -45.58 84.45
C ILE A 267 7.87 -46.00 83.18
N LYS A 268 7.03 -47.04 83.23
CA LYS A 268 6.25 -47.47 82.06
C LYS A 268 5.36 -46.36 81.52
N GLN A 269 4.71 -45.60 82.40
CA GLN A 269 3.90 -44.44 82.00
C GLN A 269 4.78 -43.37 81.32
N ALA A 270 5.94 -43.04 81.89
CA ALA A 270 6.88 -42.09 81.31
C ALA A 270 7.47 -42.58 79.96
N GLU A 271 7.68 -43.89 79.78
CA GLU A 271 8.09 -44.48 78.50
C GLU A 271 6.99 -44.39 77.44
N ALA A 272 5.73 -44.61 77.83
CA ALA A 272 4.58 -44.42 76.95
C ALA A 272 4.42 -42.94 76.56
N ASP A 273 4.65 -42.01 77.48
CA ASP A 273 4.63 -40.57 77.20
C ASP A 273 5.75 -40.15 76.25
N LEU A 274 6.96 -40.68 76.43
CA LEU A 274 8.06 -40.46 75.49
C LEU A 274 7.76 -41.02 74.10
N SER A 275 7.18 -42.21 74.03
CA SER A 275 6.74 -42.81 72.76
C SER A 275 5.72 -41.90 72.06
N ARG A 276 4.71 -41.42 72.79
CA ARG A 276 3.71 -40.46 72.28
C ARG A 276 4.35 -39.14 71.83
N ALA A 277 5.31 -38.60 72.57
CA ALA A 277 6.04 -37.39 72.18
C ALA A 277 6.86 -37.61 70.90
N LYS A 278 7.49 -38.79 70.75
CA LYS A 278 8.25 -39.16 69.54
C LYS A 278 7.36 -39.31 68.31
N LEU A 279 6.10 -39.74 68.47
CA LEU A 279 5.10 -39.75 67.38
C LEU A 279 4.80 -38.34 66.85
N GLY A 280 5.10 -37.29 67.61
CA GLY A 280 5.03 -35.90 67.13
C GLY A 280 5.87 -35.63 65.89
N ARG A 281 6.93 -36.41 65.61
CA ARG A 281 7.71 -36.30 64.36
C ARG A 281 6.88 -36.61 63.11
N VAL A 282 5.85 -37.45 63.23
CA VAL A 282 4.90 -37.71 62.13
C VAL A 282 4.10 -36.45 61.83
N SER A 283 3.81 -35.63 62.84
CA SER A 283 3.16 -34.32 62.66
C SER A 283 4.07 -33.34 61.90
N ASP A 284 5.38 -33.36 62.15
CA ASP A 284 6.36 -32.54 61.41
C ASP A 284 6.36 -32.92 59.92
N GLU A 285 6.39 -34.22 59.62
CA GLU A 285 6.32 -34.73 58.25
C GLU A 285 4.98 -34.39 57.57
N THR A 286 3.87 -34.53 58.29
CA THR A 286 2.53 -34.17 57.81
C THR A 286 2.46 -32.69 57.45
N LYS A 287 3.02 -31.82 58.29
CA LYS A 287 3.10 -30.38 58.03
C LYS A 287 3.96 -30.06 56.82
N GLN A 288 5.03 -30.82 56.60
CA GLN A 288 5.87 -30.65 55.42
C GLN A 288 5.16 -31.06 54.13
N LEU A 289 4.37 -32.13 54.16
CA LEU A 289 3.50 -32.52 53.05
C LEU A 289 2.40 -31.49 52.79
N GLU A 290 1.79 -30.91 53.84
CA GLU A 290 0.83 -29.81 53.72
C GLU A 290 1.45 -28.58 53.04
N TYR A 291 2.70 -28.25 53.36
CA TYR A 291 3.44 -27.16 52.72
C TYR A 291 3.68 -27.41 51.22
N GLU A 292 4.12 -28.61 50.85
CA GLU A 292 4.34 -28.94 49.43
C GLU A 292 3.04 -28.94 48.63
N ARG A 293 1.92 -29.38 49.23
CA ARG A 293 0.58 -29.26 48.63
C ARG A 293 0.17 -27.79 48.45
N ALA A 294 0.34 -26.95 49.46
CA ALA A 294 0.03 -25.53 49.35
C ALA A 294 0.91 -24.81 48.30
N LYS A 295 2.16 -25.25 48.13
CA LYS A 295 3.05 -24.76 47.08
C LYS A 295 2.58 -25.20 45.69
N ALA A 296 2.08 -26.42 45.56
CA ALA A 296 1.44 -26.88 44.32
C ALA A 296 0.18 -26.06 44.01
N ASP A 297 -0.69 -25.80 44.99
CA ASP A 297 -1.89 -24.95 44.82
C ASP A 297 -1.53 -23.55 44.27
N VAL A 298 -0.43 -22.95 44.73
CA VAL A 298 0.07 -21.66 44.21
C VAL A 298 0.53 -21.80 42.75
N ARG A 299 1.29 -22.85 42.41
CA ARG A 299 1.73 -23.08 41.03
C ARG A 299 0.55 -23.28 40.08
N ASP A 300 -0.47 -24.02 40.50
CA ASP A 300 -1.68 -24.25 39.71
C ASP A 300 -2.46 -22.95 39.50
N ALA A 301 -2.55 -22.11 40.54
CA ALA A 301 -3.15 -20.78 40.41
C ALA A 301 -2.34 -19.82 39.51
N GLU A 302 -1.00 -19.94 39.49
CA GLU A 302 -0.14 -19.19 38.57
C GLU A 302 -0.27 -19.71 37.12
N ALA A 303 -0.43 -21.02 36.93
CA ALA A 303 -0.70 -21.60 35.60
C ALA A 303 -2.03 -21.07 35.02
N ALA A 304 -3.07 -20.95 35.84
CA ALA A 304 -4.34 -20.36 35.41
C ALA A 304 -4.20 -18.89 34.94
N LEU A 305 -3.23 -18.13 35.46
CA LEU A 305 -2.91 -16.78 34.94
C LEU A 305 -2.23 -16.84 33.56
N LYS A 306 -1.46 -17.89 33.29
CA LYS A 306 -0.84 -18.11 31.99
C LYS A 306 -1.86 -18.50 30.93
N ASP A 307 -2.88 -19.28 31.28
CA ASP A 307 -4.00 -19.60 30.37
C ASP A 307 -4.74 -18.35 29.91
N ILE A 308 -4.82 -17.33 30.76
CA ILE A 308 -5.40 -16.03 30.39
C ILE A 308 -4.55 -15.31 29.32
N GLN A 309 -3.22 -15.48 29.32
CA GLN A 309 -2.38 -14.93 28.25
C GLN A 309 -2.73 -15.57 26.90
N VAL A 310 -2.96 -16.89 26.88
CA VAL A 310 -3.41 -17.60 25.66
C VAL A 310 -4.77 -17.08 25.18
N LEU A 311 -5.69 -16.77 26.10
CA LEU A 311 -6.97 -16.16 25.75
C LEU A 311 -6.82 -14.73 25.22
N GLU A 312 -5.88 -13.93 25.74
CA GLU A 312 -5.59 -12.60 25.18
C GLU A 312 -5.03 -12.70 23.76
N GLU A 313 -4.15 -13.68 23.47
CA GLU A 313 -3.70 -13.96 22.10
C GLU A 313 -4.85 -14.38 21.18
N SER A 314 -5.78 -15.20 21.70
CA SER A 314 -7.01 -15.57 20.98
C SER A 314 -7.87 -14.33 20.67
N LYS A 315 -8.01 -13.40 21.63
CA LYS A 315 -8.72 -12.12 21.42
C LYS A 315 -8.02 -11.25 20.37
N ILE A 316 -6.68 -11.18 20.35
CA ILE A 316 -5.93 -10.46 19.31
C ILE A 316 -6.24 -11.05 17.93
N ARG A 317 -6.25 -12.38 17.79
CA ARG A 317 -6.64 -13.04 16.54
C ARG A 317 -8.07 -12.70 16.12
N THR A 318 -9.02 -12.69 17.05
CA THR A 318 -10.41 -12.27 16.76
C THR A 318 -10.48 -10.79 16.38
N GLN A 319 -9.66 -9.93 17.01
CA GLN A 319 -9.56 -8.52 16.67
C GLN A 319 -9.04 -8.32 15.24
N SER A 320 -8.02 -9.06 14.81
CA SER A 320 -7.54 -9.03 13.42
C SER A 320 -8.63 -9.49 12.44
N SER A 321 -9.49 -10.44 12.83
CA SER A 321 -10.65 -10.81 12.02
C SER A 321 -11.68 -9.67 11.91
N VAL A 322 -11.89 -8.89 12.98
CA VAL A 322 -12.72 -7.65 12.92
C VAL A 322 -12.13 -6.66 11.92
N GLU A 323 -10.82 -6.47 11.90
CA GLU A 323 -10.14 -5.56 10.97
C GLU A 323 -10.29 -6.01 9.51
N GLN A 324 -10.21 -7.32 9.25
CA GLN A 324 -10.47 -7.89 7.92
C GLN A 324 -11.92 -7.63 7.48
N ILE A 325 -12.90 -7.89 8.35
CA ILE A 325 -14.32 -7.65 8.05
C ILE A 325 -14.58 -6.14 7.88
N ASN A 326 -13.96 -5.29 8.69
CA ASN A 326 -14.06 -3.85 8.55
C ASN A 326 -13.50 -3.39 7.20
N SER A 327 -12.38 -3.96 6.75
CA SER A 327 -11.79 -3.64 5.44
C SER A 327 -12.73 -4.02 4.30
N SER A 328 -13.37 -5.19 4.38
CA SER A 328 -14.41 -5.60 3.43
C SER A 328 -15.64 -4.67 3.47
N TYR A 329 -16.08 -4.24 4.66
CA TYR A 329 -17.16 -3.26 4.80
C TYR A 329 -16.80 -1.90 4.17
N GLN A 330 -15.57 -1.41 4.38
CA GLN A 330 -15.09 -0.18 3.76
C GLN A 330 -14.97 -0.31 2.23
N ASP A 331 -14.60 -1.47 1.72
CA ASP A 331 -14.58 -1.73 0.28
C ASP A 331 -15.97 -1.62 -0.34
N THR A 332 -16.96 -2.27 0.26
CA THR A 332 -18.35 -2.18 -0.20
C THR A 332 -18.94 -0.79 -0.02
N LEU A 333 -18.59 -0.06 1.04
CA LEU A 333 -18.96 1.36 1.19
C LEU A 333 -18.39 2.22 0.07
N ARG A 334 -17.15 1.96 -0.36
CA ARG A 334 -16.56 2.67 -1.49
C ARG A 334 -17.30 2.32 -2.78
N GLN A 335 -17.58 1.05 -3.03
CA GLN A 335 -18.39 0.63 -4.18
C GLN A 335 -19.76 1.30 -4.19
N LEU A 336 -20.40 1.46 -3.02
CA LEU A 336 -21.66 2.20 -2.91
C LEU A 336 -21.48 3.68 -3.28
N GLY A 337 -20.37 4.32 -2.90
CA GLY A 337 -20.07 5.68 -3.34
C GLY A 337 -19.81 5.79 -4.85
N GLU A 338 -19.29 4.73 -5.46
CA GLU A 338 -19.02 4.67 -6.91
C GLU A 338 -20.28 4.40 -7.75
N THR A 339 -21.44 4.12 -7.14
CA THR A 339 -22.74 4.09 -7.86
C THR A 339 -23.20 5.49 -8.26
N GLU A 340 -22.74 6.51 -7.55
CA GLU A 340 -22.92 7.92 -7.89
C GLU A 340 -21.76 8.39 -8.79
N ILE A 341 -22.02 8.48 -10.08
CA ILE A 341 -21.02 8.89 -11.06
C ILE A 341 -20.94 10.41 -11.08
N ARG A 342 -19.77 10.94 -10.73
CA ARG A 342 -19.51 12.38 -10.63
C ARG A 342 -18.49 12.87 -11.65
N ALA A 343 -18.60 14.13 -12.03
CA ALA A 343 -17.71 14.76 -13.01
C ALA A 343 -16.26 14.90 -12.47
N PRO A 344 -15.24 14.33 -13.14
CA PRO A 344 -13.84 14.49 -12.72
C PRO A 344 -13.26 15.88 -13.03
N ILE A 345 -13.82 16.59 -14.01
CA ILE A 345 -13.45 17.93 -14.45
C ILE A 345 -14.70 18.77 -14.69
N SER A 346 -14.59 20.09 -14.58
CA SER A 346 -15.63 21.01 -15.05
C SER A 346 -15.54 21.15 -16.58
N GLY A 347 -16.66 21.07 -17.27
CA GLY A 347 -16.70 21.10 -18.73
C GLY A 347 -18.09 20.83 -19.30
N VAL A 348 -18.16 20.77 -20.63
CA VAL A 348 -19.41 20.48 -21.34
C VAL A 348 -19.48 18.99 -21.67
N VAL A 349 -20.66 18.40 -21.51
CA VAL A 349 -20.96 17.03 -21.94
C VAL A 349 -21.01 16.99 -23.46
N THR A 350 -20.05 16.33 -24.10
CA THR A 350 -19.97 16.28 -25.57
C THR A 350 -20.71 15.11 -26.17
N ARG A 351 -20.71 13.98 -25.47
CA ARG A 351 -21.42 12.75 -25.88
C ARG A 351 -21.97 12.01 -24.69
N ARG A 352 -23.15 11.45 -24.87
CA ARG A 352 -23.84 10.55 -23.96
C ARG A 352 -23.85 9.16 -24.58
N LEU A 353 -23.08 8.25 -24.00
CA LEU A 353 -22.81 6.93 -24.57
C LEU A 353 -23.72 5.83 -23.98
N VAL A 354 -24.53 6.16 -22.98
CA VAL A 354 -25.41 5.22 -22.26
C VAL A 354 -26.79 5.85 -22.02
N GLN A 355 -27.82 5.01 -21.98
CA GLN A 355 -29.20 5.41 -21.69
C GLN A 355 -29.68 4.96 -20.30
N GLU A 356 -30.68 5.66 -19.76
CA GLU A 356 -31.38 5.20 -18.55
C GLU A 356 -31.98 3.80 -18.79
N GLY A 357 -31.80 2.91 -17.83
CA GLY A 357 -32.22 1.51 -17.92
C GLY A 357 -31.24 0.57 -18.63
N GLU A 358 -30.17 1.08 -19.24
CA GLU A 358 -29.10 0.28 -19.85
C GLU A 358 -28.21 -0.37 -18.78
N LEU A 359 -27.65 -1.53 -19.10
CA LEU A 359 -26.74 -2.27 -18.22
C LEU A 359 -25.29 -1.89 -18.53
N VAL A 360 -24.58 -1.37 -17.54
CA VAL A 360 -23.18 -0.97 -17.66
C VAL A 360 -22.24 -1.96 -16.99
N ALA A 361 -21.07 -2.15 -17.58
CA ALA A 361 -20.03 -3.03 -17.06
C ALA A 361 -19.07 -2.26 -16.14
N ALA A 362 -18.67 -2.91 -15.05
CA ALA A 362 -17.66 -2.40 -14.14
C ALA A 362 -16.28 -2.33 -14.80
N LEU A 363 -15.48 -1.33 -14.40
CA LEU A 363 -14.05 -1.30 -14.69
C LEU A 363 -13.35 -2.46 -13.96
N SER A 364 -12.69 -3.35 -14.70
CA SER A 364 -11.94 -4.47 -14.13
C SER A 364 -10.65 -4.70 -14.90
N ALA A 365 -9.79 -5.61 -14.43
CA ALA A 365 -8.54 -5.95 -15.13
C ALA A 365 -8.76 -6.48 -16.57
N PHE A 366 -9.97 -6.96 -16.88
CA PHE A 366 -10.30 -7.56 -18.18
C PHE A 366 -11.33 -6.74 -18.98
N SER A 367 -11.89 -5.68 -18.38
CA SER A 367 -12.91 -4.83 -19.01
C SER A 367 -12.59 -3.37 -18.74
N SER A 368 -12.51 -2.57 -19.80
CA SER A 368 -12.21 -1.13 -19.74
C SER A 368 -13.34 -0.27 -19.16
N GLY A 369 -14.42 -0.90 -18.66
CA GLY A 369 -15.61 -0.24 -18.13
C GLY A 369 -16.47 0.40 -19.22
N SER A 370 -17.77 0.53 -18.97
CA SER A 370 -18.64 1.28 -19.88
C SER A 370 -18.42 2.79 -19.69
N THR A 371 -18.12 3.51 -20.79
CA THR A 371 -18.09 4.98 -20.81
C THR A 371 -19.52 5.50 -20.75
N ILE A 372 -19.83 6.36 -19.79
CA ILE A 372 -21.18 6.93 -19.60
C ILE A 372 -21.31 8.24 -20.38
N VAL A 373 -20.39 9.17 -20.16
CA VAL A 373 -20.33 10.47 -20.84
C VAL A 373 -18.90 10.85 -21.19
N ALA A 374 -18.74 11.67 -22.22
CA ALA A 374 -17.49 12.37 -22.52
C ALA A 374 -17.60 13.85 -22.11
N LEU A 375 -16.61 14.34 -21.37
CA LEU A 375 -16.53 15.72 -20.90
C LEU A 375 -15.35 16.43 -21.55
N GLU A 376 -15.56 17.66 -21.98
CA GLU A 376 -14.51 18.52 -22.53
C GLU A 376 -14.48 19.87 -21.82
N ASN A 377 -13.29 20.29 -21.39
CA ASN A 377 -13.08 21.65 -20.93
C ASN A 377 -12.77 22.54 -22.15
N ARG A 378 -13.63 23.55 -22.38
CA ARG A 378 -13.54 24.46 -23.54
C ARG A 378 -12.90 25.81 -23.19
N ASP A 379 -12.33 25.96 -22.00
CA ASP A 379 -11.63 27.19 -21.60
C ASP A 379 -10.34 27.37 -22.42
N ALA A 380 -9.74 26.25 -22.81
CA ALA A 380 -8.56 26.19 -23.67
C ALA A 380 -8.83 25.22 -24.82
N MET A 381 -8.68 25.71 -26.04
CA MET A 381 -8.83 24.92 -27.27
C MET A 381 -7.49 24.91 -28.00
N LEU A 382 -7.14 23.76 -28.57
CA LEU A 382 -5.95 23.59 -29.38
C LEU A 382 -6.31 23.16 -30.80
N VAL A 383 -5.49 23.55 -31.77
CA VAL A 383 -5.59 23.05 -33.14
C VAL A 383 -4.48 22.03 -33.34
N LYS A 384 -4.86 20.80 -33.70
CA LYS A 384 -3.94 19.76 -34.14
C LYS A 384 -3.71 19.86 -35.63
N LEU A 385 -2.49 20.19 -36.00
CA LEU A 385 -2.04 20.34 -37.39
C LEU A 385 -1.13 19.17 -37.76
N GLU A 386 -1.27 18.64 -38.98
CA GLU A 386 -0.30 17.71 -39.56
C GLU A 386 0.55 18.44 -40.59
N ILE A 387 1.79 18.75 -40.24
CA ILE A 387 2.69 19.59 -41.05
C ILE A 387 3.77 18.73 -41.72
N ASN A 388 4.07 19.01 -42.99
CA ASN A 388 5.12 18.32 -43.74
C ASN A 388 6.53 18.50 -43.10
N GLU A 389 7.38 17.48 -43.21
CA GLU A 389 8.80 17.48 -42.76
C GLU A 389 9.59 18.75 -43.15
N ILE A 390 9.40 19.27 -44.37
CA ILE A 390 10.14 20.44 -44.84
C ILE A 390 9.71 21.71 -44.10
N ASP A 391 8.43 21.81 -43.75
CA ASP A 391 7.87 23.02 -43.14
C ASP A 391 7.94 22.98 -41.62
N VAL A 392 7.83 21.80 -40.98
CA VAL A 392 8.02 21.65 -39.53
C VAL A 392 9.44 22.04 -39.10
N ALA A 393 10.45 21.80 -39.94
CA ALA A 393 11.84 22.19 -39.67
C ALA A 393 12.02 23.71 -39.45
N LYS A 394 11.10 24.53 -39.99
CA LYS A 394 11.11 26.00 -39.87
C LYS A 394 10.35 26.48 -38.63
N LEU A 395 9.55 25.63 -37.99
CA LEU A 395 8.73 26.00 -36.83
C LEU A 395 9.54 25.93 -35.53
N ARG A 396 9.13 26.72 -34.55
CA ARG A 396 9.71 26.75 -33.19
C ARG A 396 8.59 26.83 -32.17
N LEU A 397 8.84 26.27 -30.99
CA LEU A 397 7.94 26.42 -29.85
C LEU A 397 7.80 27.90 -29.50
N GLY A 398 6.57 28.33 -29.20
CA GLY A 398 6.25 29.72 -28.88
C GLY A 398 5.98 30.61 -30.09
N LEU A 399 6.05 30.09 -31.33
CA LEU A 399 5.75 30.89 -32.52
C LEU A 399 4.26 31.24 -32.59
N ASN A 400 3.95 32.52 -32.82
CA ASN A 400 2.59 32.99 -33.03
C ASN A 400 2.03 32.51 -34.38
N SER A 401 0.76 32.11 -34.38
CA SER A 401 0.00 31.70 -35.53
C SER A 401 -1.36 32.40 -35.56
N GLU A 402 -1.80 32.76 -36.76
CA GLU A 402 -3.15 33.27 -36.99
C GLU A 402 -4.03 32.09 -37.37
N VAL A 403 -5.05 31.81 -36.55
CA VAL A 403 -6.00 30.72 -36.75
C VAL A 403 -7.33 31.29 -37.26
N SER A 404 -7.83 30.71 -38.35
CA SER A 404 -9.14 31.03 -38.92
C SER A 404 -9.95 29.75 -39.03
N VAL A 405 -11.23 29.80 -38.67
CA VAL A 405 -12.12 28.63 -38.72
C VAL A 405 -13.13 28.84 -39.83
N ASP A 406 -13.32 27.86 -40.71
CA ASP A 406 -14.21 28.00 -41.87
C ASP A 406 -15.67 28.29 -41.46
N ALA A 407 -16.08 27.80 -40.29
CA ALA A 407 -17.39 28.04 -39.70
C ALA A 407 -17.60 29.50 -39.23
N LEU A 408 -16.52 30.26 -38.99
CA LEU A 408 -16.53 31.64 -38.50
C LEU A 408 -15.64 32.53 -39.40
N PRO A 409 -16.08 32.86 -40.63
CA PRO A 409 -15.23 33.52 -41.64
C PRO A 409 -14.81 34.95 -41.29
N ASN A 410 -15.47 35.60 -40.33
CA ASN A 410 -15.19 36.97 -39.91
C ASN A 410 -14.37 37.07 -38.62
N GLU A 411 -14.04 35.94 -37.98
CA GLU A 411 -13.27 35.90 -36.74
C GLU A 411 -11.89 35.28 -36.98
N LYS A 412 -10.87 35.92 -36.43
CA LYS A 412 -9.49 35.45 -36.42
C LYS A 412 -9.06 35.28 -34.99
N PHE A 413 -8.41 34.16 -34.70
CA PHE A 413 -7.94 33.81 -33.37
C PHE A 413 -6.41 33.77 -33.38
N ASP A 414 -5.80 34.42 -32.40
CA ASP A 414 -4.37 34.29 -32.18
C ASP A 414 -4.10 32.98 -31.43
N GLY A 415 -3.08 32.26 -31.89
CA GLY A 415 -2.61 31.03 -31.27
C GLY A 415 -1.09 30.97 -31.18
N GLN A 416 -0.60 30.07 -30.34
CA GLN A 416 0.82 29.84 -30.13
C GLN A 416 1.15 28.35 -30.25
N ILE A 417 2.25 28.03 -30.93
CA ILE A 417 2.73 26.64 -31.01
C ILE A 417 3.25 26.20 -29.63
N THR A 418 2.56 25.27 -28.99
CA THR A 418 2.93 24.74 -27.66
C THR A 418 3.67 23.41 -27.75
N LYS A 419 3.45 22.64 -28.82
CA LYS A 419 4.08 21.33 -29.01
C LYS A 419 4.33 21.03 -30.47
N ILE A 420 5.48 20.45 -30.74
CA ILE A 420 5.85 19.85 -32.03
C ILE A 420 6.23 18.40 -31.72
N ALA A 421 5.48 17.45 -32.24
CA ALA A 421 5.71 16.04 -31.97
C ALA A 421 7.08 15.61 -32.53
N PRO A 422 7.89 14.85 -31.77
CA PRO A 422 9.20 14.39 -32.23
C PRO A 422 9.11 13.20 -33.22
N ALA A 423 7.95 12.55 -33.30
CA ALA A 423 7.70 11.40 -34.15
C ALA A 423 6.70 11.77 -35.26
N GLN A 424 6.84 11.12 -36.42
CA GLN A 424 5.89 11.25 -37.52
C GLN A 424 4.54 10.64 -37.15
N VAL A 425 3.46 11.20 -37.70
CA VAL A 425 2.13 10.60 -37.62
C VAL A 425 2.08 9.42 -38.59
N ILE A 426 2.02 8.20 -38.07
CA ILE A 426 1.82 6.99 -38.87
C ILE A 426 0.31 6.75 -38.93
N GLY A 427 -0.27 6.76 -40.14
CA GLY A 427 -1.68 6.43 -40.33
C GLY A 427 -2.04 5.04 -39.78
N ALA A 428 -3.31 4.82 -39.47
CA ALA A 428 -3.86 3.67 -38.74
C ALA A 428 -3.59 2.26 -39.33
N GLN A 429 -2.84 2.13 -40.42
CA GLN A 429 -2.49 0.87 -41.10
C GLN A 429 -0.98 0.64 -41.27
N GLY A 430 -0.11 1.37 -40.57
CA GLY A 430 1.33 1.10 -40.55
C GLY A 430 2.06 1.29 -41.89
N VAL A 431 1.33 1.64 -42.95
CA VAL A 431 1.86 2.06 -44.24
C VAL A 431 1.82 3.57 -44.26
N ALA A 432 2.99 4.21 -44.41
CA ALA A 432 3.08 5.64 -44.66
C ALA A 432 2.15 5.98 -45.83
N ALA A 433 1.08 6.73 -45.54
CA ALA A 433 0.16 7.19 -46.56
C ALA A 433 0.97 8.01 -47.58
N SER A 434 1.15 7.46 -48.79
CA SER A 434 1.73 8.16 -49.94
C SER A 434 2.99 8.98 -49.63
N GLY A 435 4.06 8.36 -49.13
CA GLY A 435 5.44 8.89 -49.23
C GLY A 435 5.75 10.28 -48.64
N VAL A 436 4.83 10.92 -47.91
CA VAL A 436 5.01 12.26 -47.34
C VAL A 436 5.02 12.16 -45.82
N VAL A 437 6.17 12.46 -45.22
CA VAL A 437 6.36 12.49 -43.77
C VAL A 437 5.66 13.72 -43.19
N LYS A 438 4.77 13.51 -42.22
CA LYS A 438 4.06 14.56 -41.49
C LYS A 438 4.31 14.47 -40.00
N TYR A 439 4.36 15.63 -39.35
CA TYR A 439 4.53 15.78 -37.91
C TYR A 439 3.31 16.49 -37.31
N GLU A 440 2.87 16.02 -36.15
CA GLU A 440 1.79 16.67 -35.41
C GLU A 440 2.32 17.93 -34.70
N VAL A 441 1.62 19.04 -34.88
CA VAL A 441 1.91 20.32 -34.22
C VAL A 441 0.64 20.79 -33.53
N GLU A 442 0.74 21.12 -32.25
CA GLU A 442 -0.37 21.66 -31.46
C GLU A 442 -0.21 23.17 -31.33
N VAL A 443 -1.28 23.89 -31.69
CA VAL A 443 -1.40 25.34 -31.53
C VAL A 443 -2.46 25.62 -30.48
N LEU A 444 -2.08 26.19 -29.34
CA LEU A 444 -3.01 26.62 -28.31
C LEU A 444 -3.61 27.99 -28.67
N LEU A 445 -4.93 28.12 -28.58
CA LEU A 445 -5.64 29.39 -28.80
C LEU A 445 -5.66 30.23 -27.52
N GLU A 446 -5.34 31.52 -27.63
CA GLU A 446 -5.29 32.43 -26.48
C GLU A 446 -6.65 33.03 -26.12
N ASN A 447 -7.55 33.18 -27.11
CA ASN A 447 -8.88 33.80 -26.94
C ASN A 447 -9.99 32.89 -27.50
N VAL A 448 -10.42 31.91 -26.70
CA VAL A 448 -11.46 30.97 -27.13
C VAL A 448 -12.85 31.59 -27.01
N SER A 449 -13.63 31.57 -28.10
CA SER A 449 -15.05 31.92 -28.05
C SER A 449 -15.92 30.69 -27.80
N ASN A 450 -17.04 30.85 -27.06
CA ASN A 450 -18.00 29.76 -26.79
C ASN A 450 -18.66 29.17 -28.06
N GLN A 451 -18.43 29.76 -29.23
CA GLN A 451 -18.94 29.29 -30.53
C GLN A 451 -18.02 28.23 -31.15
N LEU A 452 -16.76 28.15 -30.72
CA LEU A 452 -15.77 27.19 -31.22
C LEU A 452 -16.04 25.78 -30.69
N LYS A 453 -16.38 24.84 -31.57
CA LYS A 453 -16.66 23.44 -31.19
C LYS A 453 -15.51 22.52 -31.58
N SER A 454 -15.24 21.52 -30.75
CA SER A 454 -14.33 20.43 -31.08
C SER A 454 -14.76 19.73 -32.36
N GLY A 455 -13.80 19.39 -33.22
CA GLY A 455 -14.01 18.83 -34.55
C GLY A 455 -14.15 19.85 -35.68
N MET A 456 -14.17 21.16 -35.40
CA MET A 456 -14.12 22.18 -36.45
C MET A 456 -12.78 22.16 -37.19
N SER A 457 -12.80 22.35 -38.51
CA SER A 457 -11.58 22.55 -39.30
C SER A 457 -11.07 23.99 -39.13
N ALA A 458 -9.81 24.11 -38.75
CA ALA A 458 -9.15 25.39 -38.53
C ALA A 458 -7.93 25.50 -39.46
N LYS A 459 -7.86 26.60 -40.19
CA LYS A 459 -6.73 26.98 -41.03
C LYS A 459 -5.78 27.85 -40.23
N CYS A 460 -4.57 27.32 -39.99
CA CYS A 460 -3.52 27.98 -39.24
C CYS A 460 -2.47 28.56 -40.20
N THR A 461 -2.26 29.87 -40.08
CA THR A 461 -1.26 30.62 -40.83
C THR A 461 -0.11 30.97 -39.89
N MET A 462 1.01 30.28 -40.05
CA MET A 462 2.23 30.48 -39.25
C MET A 462 3.23 31.31 -40.06
N LYS A 463 3.92 32.23 -39.40
CA LYS A 463 4.96 33.07 -40.02
C LYS A 463 6.32 32.82 -39.37
N PRO A 464 6.98 31.66 -39.62
CA PRO A 464 8.25 31.30 -38.96
C PRO A 464 9.39 32.27 -39.25
N ILE A 465 9.35 32.96 -40.40
CA ILE A 465 10.32 33.99 -40.76
C ILE A 465 9.52 35.25 -41.06
N ASP A 466 9.73 36.28 -40.27
CA ASP A 466 9.21 37.62 -40.51
C ASP A 466 10.33 38.63 -40.27
N LYS A 467 11.10 38.89 -41.33
CA LYS A 467 12.26 39.79 -41.28
C LYS A 467 11.90 41.10 -41.95
N SER A 468 11.95 42.19 -41.19
CA SER A 468 11.78 43.53 -41.74
C SER A 468 13.12 44.13 -42.15
N ASN A 469 13.10 45.00 -43.17
CA ASN A 469 14.27 45.78 -43.59
C ASN A 469 15.50 44.95 -44.05
N VAL A 470 15.26 43.80 -44.70
CA VAL A 470 16.32 42.95 -45.27
C VAL A 470 16.49 43.20 -46.76
N MET A 471 17.70 42.94 -47.28
CA MET A 471 18.00 43.10 -48.70
C MET A 471 17.26 42.03 -49.50
N VAL A 472 16.26 42.43 -50.27
CA VAL A 472 15.44 41.49 -51.05
C VAL A 472 15.71 41.64 -52.55
N VAL A 473 15.83 40.51 -53.22
CA VAL A 473 15.96 40.43 -54.67
C VAL A 473 14.93 39.43 -55.20
N PRO A 474 14.11 39.78 -56.22
CA PRO A 474 13.17 38.83 -56.76
C PRO A 474 13.87 37.59 -57.32
N ILE A 475 13.29 36.41 -57.11
CA ILE A 475 13.88 35.10 -57.46
C ILE A 475 14.31 35.05 -58.92
N SER A 476 13.55 35.71 -59.81
CA SER A 476 13.86 35.76 -61.24
C SER A 476 15.15 36.49 -61.60
N PHE A 477 15.73 37.29 -60.69
CA PHE A 477 16.96 38.06 -60.89
C PHE A 477 18.19 37.42 -60.23
N VAL A 478 18.03 36.27 -59.57
CA VAL A 478 19.13 35.51 -58.97
C VAL A 478 19.43 34.29 -59.85
N GLY A 479 20.62 34.24 -60.41
CA GLY A 479 21.13 33.08 -61.14
C GLY A 479 21.74 32.05 -60.20
N LYS A 480 21.78 30.79 -60.63
CA LYS A 480 22.49 29.71 -59.92
C LYS A 480 23.36 28.94 -60.89
N ASP A 481 24.61 28.69 -60.53
CA ASP A 481 25.52 27.82 -61.27
C ASP A 481 26.30 26.88 -60.33
N LYS A 482 27.40 26.28 -60.82
CA LYS A 482 28.24 25.36 -60.03
C LYS A 482 28.99 26.02 -58.87
N GLN A 483 29.17 27.35 -58.90
CA GLN A 483 29.91 28.09 -57.87
C GLN A 483 28.99 28.71 -56.80
N GLY A 484 27.71 28.93 -57.12
CA GLY A 484 26.71 29.35 -56.15
C GLY A 484 25.62 30.23 -56.75
N HIS A 485 24.99 31.04 -55.90
CA HIS A 485 24.02 32.06 -56.31
C HIS A 485 24.75 33.33 -56.77
N TYR A 486 24.29 33.94 -57.86
CA TYR A 486 24.88 35.16 -58.39
C TYR A 486 23.83 36.13 -58.91
N VAL A 487 24.18 37.42 -58.94
CA VAL A 487 23.42 38.48 -59.61
C VAL A 487 24.29 39.13 -60.67
N LEU A 488 23.67 39.68 -61.71
CA LEU A 488 24.36 40.44 -62.75
C LEU A 488 24.20 41.92 -62.47
N PHE A 489 25.27 42.61 -62.08
CA PHE A 489 25.26 44.06 -61.90
C PHE A 489 25.30 44.76 -63.25
N THR A 490 24.53 45.84 -63.40
CA THR A 490 24.51 46.61 -64.65
C THR A 490 24.37 48.10 -64.38
N THR A 491 24.84 48.92 -65.30
CA THR A 491 24.60 50.37 -65.30
C THR A 491 23.38 50.74 -66.16
N GLU A 492 22.78 51.92 -65.98
CA GLU A 492 21.61 52.34 -66.79
C GLU A 492 21.88 52.35 -68.30
N LYS A 493 23.13 52.57 -68.71
CA LYS A 493 23.54 52.58 -70.12
C LYS A 493 23.60 51.15 -70.69
N GLU A 494 24.23 50.23 -69.96
CA GLU A 494 24.35 48.81 -70.33
C GLU A 494 23.00 48.08 -70.26
N ALA A 495 22.12 48.46 -69.33
CA ALA A 495 20.77 47.92 -69.22
C ALA A 495 19.92 48.22 -70.47
N LYS A 496 20.05 49.43 -71.04
CA LYS A 496 19.36 49.83 -72.28
C LYS A 496 19.90 49.08 -73.49
N GLU A 497 21.20 48.84 -73.54
CA GLU A 497 21.85 48.04 -74.60
C GLU A 497 21.43 46.56 -74.52
N ALA A 498 21.43 45.97 -73.32
CA ALA A 498 20.99 44.60 -73.08
C ALA A 498 19.49 44.38 -73.42
N ALA A 499 18.64 45.37 -73.16
CA ALA A 499 17.22 45.33 -73.54
C ALA A 499 17.02 45.44 -75.06
N ALA A 500 17.83 46.25 -75.75
CA ALA A 500 17.77 46.42 -77.21
C ALA A 500 18.30 45.18 -77.97
N GLU A 501 19.28 44.46 -77.41
CA GLU A 501 19.84 43.24 -78.01
C GLU A 501 18.88 42.03 -77.85
N LYS A 502 18.19 41.91 -76.71
CA LYS A 502 17.12 40.91 -76.49
C LYS A 502 15.92 41.07 -77.45
N GLN A 503 15.63 42.26 -77.94
CA GLN A 503 14.57 42.48 -78.96
C GLN A 503 15.00 42.04 -80.38
N LYS A 504 16.31 41.95 -80.65
CA LYS A 504 16.86 41.52 -81.96
C LYS A 504 17.13 40.01 -82.03
N GLN A 505 17.40 39.34 -80.91
CA GLN A 505 17.61 37.89 -80.85
C GLN A 505 16.29 37.12 -80.67
N LYS A 506 15.64 36.74 -81.77
CA LYS A 506 14.51 35.81 -81.82
C LYS A 506 14.81 34.50 -82.59
N MET A 507 16.08 34.14 -82.81
CA MET A 507 16.47 32.85 -83.40
C MET A 507 17.42 32.07 -82.46
N PRO A 508 17.21 30.75 -82.26
CA PRO A 508 17.99 29.97 -81.30
C PRO A 508 19.37 29.63 -81.87
N GLY A 509 20.45 29.88 -81.09
CA GLY A 509 21.78 29.31 -81.35
C GLY A 509 22.97 30.27 -81.39
N GLN A 510 22.80 31.60 -81.29
CA GLN A 510 23.92 32.53 -81.14
C GLN A 510 24.18 32.83 -79.66
N LYS A 511 25.45 32.66 -79.21
CA LYS A 511 25.90 33.16 -77.90
C LYS A 511 25.80 34.69 -77.91
N GLY A 512 24.78 35.23 -77.25
CA GLY A 512 24.61 36.66 -77.06
C GLY A 512 25.78 37.25 -76.26
N LYS A 513 26.05 38.54 -76.50
CA LYS A 513 27.02 39.29 -75.72
C LYS A 513 26.58 39.26 -74.24
N SER A 514 27.44 38.81 -73.34
CA SER A 514 27.11 38.78 -71.91
C SER A 514 27.12 40.21 -71.36
N PHE A 515 25.97 40.69 -70.91
CA PHE A 515 25.83 42.01 -70.29
C PHE A 515 25.79 41.90 -68.77
N GLY A 516 26.53 42.78 -68.11
CA GLY A 516 26.59 42.91 -66.66
C GLY A 516 27.72 42.10 -66.00
N GLU A 517 28.23 42.65 -64.90
CA GLU A 517 29.27 42.01 -64.10
C GLU A 517 28.65 40.95 -63.20
N LYS A 518 29.09 39.70 -63.37
CA LYS A 518 28.63 38.59 -62.55
C LYS A 518 29.29 38.63 -61.19
N LYS A 519 28.48 38.77 -60.14
CA LYS A 519 28.96 38.74 -58.76
C LYS A 519 28.17 37.73 -57.94
N TYR A 520 28.91 36.87 -57.24
CA TYR A 520 28.33 35.88 -56.36
C TYR A 520 27.77 36.56 -55.11
N VAL A 521 26.63 36.06 -54.67
CA VAL A 521 25.88 36.56 -53.51
C VAL A 521 25.58 35.40 -52.59
N GLU A 522 25.64 35.66 -51.29
CA GLU A 522 25.12 34.72 -50.30
C GLU A 522 23.63 34.99 -50.11
N VAL A 523 22.82 33.97 -50.39
CA VAL A 523 21.36 34.04 -50.23
C VAL A 523 20.97 33.48 -48.86
N GLY A 524 20.03 34.15 -48.21
CA GLY A 524 19.40 33.72 -46.97
C GLY A 524 18.06 33.02 -47.25
N ASP A 525 17.05 33.37 -46.45
CA ASP A 525 15.72 32.82 -46.60
C ASP A 525 15.06 33.24 -47.92
N LYS A 526 14.11 32.43 -48.40
CA LYS A 526 13.34 32.73 -49.62
C LYS A 526 11.85 32.60 -49.35
N ASN A 527 11.07 33.54 -49.87
CA ASN A 527 9.63 33.39 -49.97
C ASN A 527 9.24 33.01 -51.41
N GLN A 528 7.97 33.14 -51.79
CA GLN A 528 7.53 32.78 -53.16
C GLN A 528 8.00 33.77 -54.25
N VAL A 529 8.47 34.96 -53.87
CA VAL A 529 8.74 36.07 -54.80
C VAL A 529 10.20 36.53 -54.74
N ASN A 530 10.81 36.55 -53.55
CA ASN A 530 12.10 37.16 -53.25
C ASN A 530 13.04 36.20 -52.50
N PHE A 531 14.34 36.37 -52.74
CA PHE A 531 15.42 35.92 -51.87
C PHE A 531 15.84 37.06 -50.94
N GLU A 532 16.14 36.74 -49.70
CA GLU A 532 17.02 37.56 -48.86
C GLU A 532 18.46 37.41 -49.34
N ILE A 533 19.18 38.52 -49.45
CA ILE A 533 20.60 38.54 -49.77
C ILE A 533 21.39 38.98 -48.53
N LEU A 534 22.22 38.10 -48.01
CA LEU A 534 23.03 38.34 -46.81
C LEU A 534 24.29 39.15 -47.13
N SER A 535 24.92 38.87 -48.27
CA SER A 535 26.15 39.54 -48.69
C SER A 535 26.29 39.61 -50.22
N GLY A 536 27.06 40.59 -50.70
CA GLY A 536 27.43 40.74 -52.12
C GLY A 536 26.76 41.90 -52.87
N VAL A 537 25.64 42.44 -52.35
CA VAL A 537 24.87 43.56 -52.93
C VAL A 537 24.71 44.73 -51.95
N LYS A 538 24.54 45.94 -52.46
CA LYS A 538 24.21 47.16 -51.72
C LYS A 538 22.87 47.71 -52.19
N GLU A 539 22.19 48.42 -51.30
CA GLU A 539 20.91 49.07 -51.58
C GLU A 539 21.05 50.10 -52.71
N GLY A 540 20.09 50.13 -53.63
CA GLY A 540 20.09 51.03 -54.79
C GLY A 540 20.87 50.52 -56.00
N GLN A 541 21.55 49.38 -55.92
CA GLN A 541 22.27 48.80 -57.07
C GLN A 541 21.30 48.21 -58.10
N LEU A 542 21.57 48.45 -59.38
CA LEU A 542 20.76 47.96 -60.49
C LEU A 542 21.28 46.58 -60.94
N ILE A 543 20.38 45.61 -61.01
CA ILE A 543 20.67 44.22 -61.40
C ILE A 543 19.87 43.82 -62.64
N LEU A 544 20.46 42.96 -63.46
CA LEU A 544 19.88 42.46 -64.70
C LEU A 544 19.37 41.03 -64.52
N LYS A 545 18.24 40.72 -65.17
CA LYS A 545 17.68 39.36 -65.18
C LYS A 545 18.65 38.40 -65.91
N PRO A 546 19.22 37.38 -65.24
CA PRO A 546 20.15 36.46 -65.87
C PRO A 546 19.46 35.66 -66.98
N GLU A 547 20.22 35.29 -68.01
CA GLU A 547 19.72 34.35 -69.02
C GLU A 547 19.54 32.97 -68.40
N PHE A 548 18.41 32.34 -68.71
CA PHE A 548 18.05 31.04 -68.14
C PHE A 548 19.09 29.99 -68.56
N SER A 549 19.96 29.59 -67.64
CA SER A 549 20.91 28.48 -67.79
C SER A 549 20.43 27.29 -66.94
N GLY A 550 19.31 26.70 -67.35
CA GLY A 550 18.90 25.38 -66.86
C GLY A 550 19.42 24.28 -67.80
N PRO A 551 19.53 23.02 -67.34
CA PRO A 551 19.75 21.90 -68.26
C PRO A 551 18.65 21.87 -69.33
N PRO A 552 18.95 21.46 -70.58
CA PRO A 552 17.99 21.47 -71.67
C PRO A 552 16.74 20.66 -71.30
N ARG A 553 15.55 21.24 -71.51
CA ARG A 553 14.29 20.52 -71.36
C ARG A 553 14.30 19.34 -72.35
N GLN A 554 14.33 18.13 -71.83
CA GLN A 554 14.17 16.92 -72.63
C GLN A 554 12.77 16.94 -73.26
N GLY A 555 12.71 16.65 -74.56
CA GLY A 555 11.59 17.00 -75.43
C GLY A 555 10.24 16.41 -75.03
N MET A 556 9.22 17.24 -75.22
CA MET A 556 7.81 16.86 -75.24
C MET A 556 7.58 16.12 -76.57
N MET A 557 7.44 14.78 -76.54
CA MET A 557 7.05 14.01 -77.73
C MET A 557 5.60 14.35 -78.08
N SER A 558 5.43 14.86 -79.29
CA SER A 558 4.16 15.10 -79.95
C SER A 558 3.54 13.76 -80.35
N PHE A 559 2.46 13.35 -79.68
CA PHE A 559 1.58 12.30 -80.19
C PHE A 559 0.77 12.85 -81.36
N GLY A 560 1.26 12.61 -82.57
CA GLY A 560 0.47 12.68 -83.80
C GLY A 560 -0.15 11.31 -84.04
N GLY A 561 -1.48 11.27 -84.12
CA GLY A 561 -2.21 10.08 -84.53
C GLY A 561 -2.15 9.91 -86.04
N ASP A 562 -1.96 8.67 -86.46
CA ASP A 562 -2.53 8.10 -87.67
C ASP A 562 -2.85 6.64 -87.35
N GLY A 563 -4.11 6.27 -87.50
CA GLY A 563 -4.56 4.89 -87.41
C GLY A 563 -4.61 4.28 -88.79
N ASP A 564 -4.05 3.08 -88.95
CA ASP A 564 -4.58 2.05 -89.85
C ASP A 564 -3.89 0.69 -89.58
N GLY A 565 -4.66 -0.40 -89.70
CA GLY A 565 -4.23 -1.83 -89.78
C GLY A 565 -3.57 -2.42 -88.52
N GLY A 566 -4.05 -3.49 -87.88
CA GLY A 566 -4.62 -4.73 -88.42
C GLY A 566 -3.57 -5.86 -88.32
N GLY A 567 -3.88 -6.93 -87.58
CA GLY A 567 -3.20 -8.23 -87.72
C GLY A 567 -2.49 -8.80 -86.48
N ASP A 568 -3.17 -9.74 -85.82
CA ASP A 568 -2.76 -11.12 -85.49
C ASP A 568 -1.37 -11.49 -84.93
N GLY A 569 -1.39 -12.44 -83.99
CA GLY A 569 -0.35 -13.47 -83.77
C GLY A 569 0.51 -13.24 -82.52
N GLU A 570 0.26 -13.95 -81.41
CA GLU A 570 0.81 -15.29 -81.07
C GLU A 570 2.32 -15.34 -80.72
N ASN A 571 2.57 -15.98 -79.56
CA ASN A 571 3.76 -16.70 -79.10
C ASN A 571 5.05 -15.97 -78.74
N SER A 572 5.45 -16.15 -77.47
CA SER A 572 6.51 -17.09 -77.02
C SER A 572 7.11 -16.54 -75.71
N GLU A 573 6.90 -17.19 -74.57
CA GLU A 573 7.85 -18.15 -73.96
C GLU A 573 9.27 -17.61 -73.78
N GLY A 574 9.74 -17.63 -72.53
CA GLY A 574 11.09 -17.24 -72.13
C GLY A 574 11.30 -17.40 -70.62
N GLU A 575 11.49 -18.64 -70.21
CA GLU A 575 11.84 -19.14 -68.88
C GLU A 575 13.16 -18.61 -68.29
N SER A 576 13.33 -18.98 -67.01
CA SER A 576 14.55 -19.07 -66.19
C SER A 576 14.85 -17.82 -65.35
N GLY A 577 15.10 -17.92 -64.05
CA GLY A 577 15.25 -19.07 -63.15
C GLY A 577 16.00 -18.58 -61.91
N GLY A 578 15.78 -19.20 -60.75
CA GLY A 578 16.62 -18.99 -59.57
C GLY A 578 15.88 -19.02 -58.24
N GLU A 579 15.46 -20.23 -57.83
CA GLU A 579 15.18 -20.55 -56.43
C GLU A 579 16.48 -20.54 -55.62
N GLY A 580 16.38 -20.05 -54.38
CA GLY A 580 17.43 -20.10 -53.37
C GLY A 580 16.80 -20.25 -51.99
N ASP A 581 16.41 -21.48 -51.66
CA ASP A 581 16.03 -21.95 -50.34
C ASP A 581 17.27 -22.44 -49.57
N SER A 582 17.45 -21.94 -48.35
CA SER A 582 18.17 -22.51 -47.20
C SER A 582 18.14 -21.42 -46.11
N GLY A 583 17.91 -21.66 -44.83
CA GLY A 583 17.82 -22.87 -44.02
C GLY A 583 18.13 -22.43 -42.59
N SER A 584 17.25 -22.79 -41.66
CA SER A 584 17.47 -23.05 -40.22
C SER A 584 18.66 -22.43 -39.45
N GLY A 585 18.37 -21.87 -38.26
CA GLY A 585 19.21 -22.09 -37.07
C GLY A 585 19.39 -20.87 -36.16
N GLU A 586 18.49 -20.70 -35.18
CA GLU A 586 18.70 -20.60 -33.71
C GLU A 586 17.49 -19.96 -33.00
#